data_AF-A0A257JD83-F1
#
_entry.id   AF-A0A257JD83-F1
#
_cell.length_a   1.000
_cell.length_b   1.000
_cell.length_c   1.000
_cell.angle_alpha   90.00
_cell.angle_beta   90.00
_cell.angle_gamma   90.00
#
_symmetry.space_group_name_H-M   'P 1'
#
loop_
_entity.id
_entity.type
_entity.pdbx_description
1 polymer ?
#
loop_
_entity_poly.entity_id
_entity_poly.type
_entity_poly.pdbx_seq_one_letter_code
_entity_poly.pdbx_strand_id
1 'polypeptide(L)'
;MNRMIQSATSQRASGLAADGGPLADGPAREALRQVMHSLSELEAVEGTPHPAVMCLVLTDAARALAGLHAYGPSESYLAQALRWGAMMGGHDLLADLQCALAEVVSNASDLALNQGDRPACRIARERARDHAFEAARLASLVSDPQWEI
;
A
#
# COMPACT_ATOMS: atom_id res chain seq x y z
N MET A 1 23.22 7.07 54.34
CA MET A 1 23.11 5.82 53.54
C MET A 1 22.06 6.07 52.45
N ASN A 2 22.52 6.50 51.27
CA ASN A 2 21.68 6.92 50.13
C ASN A 2 21.14 5.71 49.37
N ARG A 3 19.81 5.65 49.18
CA ARG A 3 19.17 4.76 48.20
C ARG A 3 19.20 5.43 46.83
N MET A 4 20.01 4.90 45.91
CA MET A 4 19.87 5.19 44.48
C MET A 4 18.67 4.42 43.94
N ILE A 5 17.67 5.16 43.49
CA ILE A 5 16.54 4.68 42.71
C ILE A 5 17.08 4.39 41.31
N GLN A 6 17.16 3.11 40.95
CA GLN A 6 17.43 2.69 39.58
C GLN A 6 16.22 3.08 38.72
N SER A 7 16.40 4.11 37.88
CA SER A 7 15.42 4.50 36.88
C SER A 7 15.27 3.36 35.87
N ALA A 8 14.10 2.73 35.89
CA ALA A 8 13.66 1.76 34.90
C ALA A 8 13.63 2.44 33.52
N THR A 9 14.45 1.94 32.62
CA THR A 9 14.42 2.22 31.19
C THR A 9 13.04 1.82 30.65
N SER A 10 12.22 2.83 30.35
CA SER A 10 10.96 2.67 29.63
C SER A 10 11.25 2.24 28.19
N GLN A 11 11.38 0.93 27.98
CA GLN A 11 11.39 0.33 26.65
C GLN A 11 9.99 0.47 26.06
N ARG A 12 9.83 1.42 25.14
CA ARG A 12 8.70 1.49 24.22
C ARG A 12 8.56 0.12 23.55
N ALA A 13 7.40 -0.50 23.69
CA ALA A 13 7.06 -1.74 23.02
C ALA A 13 7.17 -1.54 21.50
N SER A 14 8.25 -2.07 20.91
CA SER A 14 8.35 -2.27 19.47
C SER A 14 7.25 -3.25 19.05
N GLY A 15 6.44 -2.86 18.06
CA GLY A 15 5.32 -3.66 17.57
C GLY A 15 5.73 -5.11 17.29
N LEU A 16 4.86 -6.03 17.67
CA LEU A 16 5.07 -7.48 17.49
C LEU A 16 4.60 -7.92 16.11
N ALA A 17 5.31 -8.87 15.53
CA ALA A 17 4.91 -9.61 14.34
C ALA A 17 3.71 -10.54 14.64
N ALA A 18 3.05 -11.06 13.60
CA ALA A 18 1.98 -12.05 13.74
C ALA A 18 2.42 -13.36 14.43
N ASP A 19 3.73 -13.61 14.54
CA ASP A 19 4.35 -14.77 15.21
C ASP A 19 5.00 -14.43 16.57
N GLY A 20 4.83 -13.19 17.07
CA GLY A 20 5.38 -12.77 18.36
C GLY A 20 6.90 -12.55 18.38
N GLY A 21 7.59 -12.62 17.23
CA GLY A 21 8.97 -12.20 17.11
C GLY A 21 9.12 -10.67 17.13
N PRO A 22 10.29 -10.13 17.55
CA PRO A 22 10.61 -8.74 17.28
C PRO A 22 10.56 -8.57 15.77
N LEU A 23 9.77 -7.59 15.32
CA LEU A 23 9.72 -7.12 13.96
C LEU A 23 11.13 -6.64 13.56
N ALA A 24 12.00 -7.55 13.11
CA ALA A 24 13.32 -7.22 12.64
C ALA A 24 13.23 -6.15 11.54
N ASP A 25 14.28 -5.35 11.39
CA ASP A 25 14.48 -4.39 10.30
C ASP A 25 14.59 -5.11 8.95
N GLY A 26 13.47 -5.68 8.50
CA GLY A 26 13.35 -6.35 7.21
C GLY A 26 13.24 -5.35 6.07
N PRO A 27 13.48 -5.78 4.83
CA PRO A 27 13.50 -4.92 3.65
C PRO A 27 12.20 -4.11 3.47
N ALA A 28 11.05 -4.66 3.83
CA ALA A 28 9.77 -3.96 3.76
C ALA A 28 9.65 -2.80 4.77
N ARG A 29 10.27 -2.90 5.96
CA ARG A 29 10.33 -1.79 6.93
C ARG A 29 11.26 -0.69 6.47
N GLU A 30 12.41 -1.06 5.93
CA GLU A 30 13.36 -0.10 5.36
C GLU A 30 12.70 0.67 4.22
N ALA A 31 12.09 -0.05 3.28
CA ALA A 31 11.32 0.55 2.19
C ALA A 31 10.23 1.49 2.72
N LEU A 32 9.47 1.08 3.75
CA LEU A 32 8.45 1.94 4.33
C LEU A 32 9.05 3.20 4.96
N ARG A 33 10.14 3.09 5.73
CA ARG A 33 10.82 4.23 6.35
C ARG A 33 11.31 5.21 5.29
N GLN A 34 11.94 4.71 4.23
CA GLN A 34 12.43 5.53 3.12
C GLN A 34 11.27 6.25 2.41
N VAL A 35 10.19 5.53 2.09
CA VAL A 35 9.05 6.13 1.37
C VAL A 35 8.31 7.17 2.23
N MET A 36 8.14 6.91 3.54
CA MET A 36 7.52 7.89 4.45
C MET A 36 8.36 9.16 4.60
N HIS A 37 9.69 9.04 4.53
CA HIS A 37 10.58 10.19 4.46
C HIS A 37 10.34 10.99 3.18
N SER A 38 10.36 10.33 2.02
CA SER A 38 10.11 10.99 0.73
C SER A 38 8.71 11.63 0.64
N LEU A 39 7.69 11.01 1.23
CA LEU A 39 6.35 11.59 1.28
C LEU A 39 6.33 12.87 2.13
N SER A 40 6.97 12.84 3.31
CA SER A 40 7.12 14.02 4.17
C SER A 40 7.85 15.16 3.47
N GLU A 41 8.92 14.86 2.73
CA GLU A 41 9.65 15.85 1.95
C GLU A 41 8.78 16.48 0.87
N LEU A 42 7.98 15.68 0.15
CA LEU A 42 7.08 16.16 -0.88
C LEU A 42 5.96 17.03 -0.32
N GLU A 43 5.41 16.67 0.83
CA GLU A 43 4.39 17.46 1.53
C GLU A 43 4.95 18.78 2.08
N ALA A 44 6.24 18.84 2.39
CA ALA A 44 6.92 20.05 2.88
C ALA A 44 7.32 21.03 1.76
N VAL A 45 7.32 20.63 0.49
CA VAL A 45 7.62 21.52 -0.63
C VAL A 45 6.46 22.49 -0.85
N GLU A 46 6.72 23.79 -0.66
CA GLU A 46 5.79 24.84 -1.06
C GLU A 46 5.70 24.90 -2.58
N GLY A 47 4.50 24.73 -3.14
CA GLY A 47 4.28 24.81 -4.59
C GLY A 47 3.14 23.95 -5.09
N THR A 48 3.06 23.81 -6.41
CA THR A 48 2.07 22.91 -7.04
C THR A 48 2.53 21.47 -6.86
N PRO A 49 1.70 20.57 -6.30
CA PRO A 49 2.05 19.18 -6.14
C PRO A 49 2.32 18.54 -7.51
N HIS A 50 3.39 17.75 -7.62
CA HIS A 50 3.77 17.08 -8.87
C HIS A 50 3.04 15.73 -8.98
N PRO A 51 1.97 15.60 -9.80
CA PRO A 51 1.06 14.45 -9.73
C PRO A 51 1.73 13.10 -9.96
N ALA A 52 2.67 13.04 -10.91
CA ALA A 52 3.45 11.84 -11.21
C ALA A 52 4.28 11.36 -10.02
N VAL A 53 5.00 12.28 -9.35
CA VAL A 53 5.85 11.96 -8.21
C VAL A 53 5.00 11.52 -7.02
N MET A 54 3.89 12.22 -6.76
CA MET A 54 2.98 11.83 -5.69
C MET A 54 2.36 10.45 -5.95
N CYS A 55 1.90 10.18 -7.17
CA CYS A 55 1.40 8.86 -7.55
C CYS A 55 2.43 7.75 -7.32
N LEU A 56 3.68 7.98 -7.75
CA LEU A 56 4.78 7.02 -7.58
C LEU A 56 5.05 6.73 -6.10
N VAL A 57 5.26 7.76 -5.28
CA VAL A 57 5.59 7.61 -3.85
C VAL A 57 4.45 6.92 -3.08
N LEU A 58 3.20 7.26 -3.37
CA LEU A 58 2.03 6.60 -2.77
C LEU A 58 1.95 5.11 -3.18
N THR A 59 2.30 4.79 -4.42
CA THR A 59 2.36 3.40 -4.90
C THR A 59 3.46 2.61 -4.19
N ASP A 60 4.63 3.20 -3.99
CA ASP A 60 5.73 2.58 -3.25
C ASP A 60 5.39 2.40 -1.77
N ALA A 61 4.66 3.35 -1.17
CA ALA A 61 4.20 3.26 0.22
C ALA A 61 3.25 2.07 0.38
N ALA A 62 2.30 1.94 -0.55
CA ALA A 62 1.38 0.82 -0.58
C ALA A 62 2.10 -0.52 -0.73
N ARG A 63 3.12 -0.61 -1.62
CA ARG A 63 3.92 -1.83 -1.80
C ARG A 63 4.68 -2.19 -0.52
N ALA A 64 5.31 -1.23 0.13
CA ALA A 64 6.02 -1.46 1.39
C ALA A 64 5.07 -1.94 2.50
N LEU A 65 3.87 -1.35 2.61
CA LEU A 65 2.84 -1.77 3.55
C LEU A 65 2.28 -3.16 3.25
N ALA A 66 2.06 -3.49 1.97
CA ALA A 66 1.64 -4.82 1.54
C ALA A 66 2.68 -5.89 1.92
N GLY A 67 3.97 -5.58 1.77
CA GLY A 67 5.07 -6.43 2.23
C GLY A 67 5.13 -6.64 3.75
N LEU A 68 4.42 -5.81 4.52
CA LEU A 68 4.23 -5.96 5.97
C LEU A 68 2.85 -6.54 6.33
N HIS A 69 2.09 -7.02 5.34
CA HIS A 69 0.70 -7.50 5.47
C HIS A 69 -0.28 -6.43 6.01
N ALA A 70 0.09 -5.15 5.94
CA ALA A 70 -0.76 -4.02 6.33
C ALA A 70 -1.68 -3.61 5.16
N TYR A 71 -2.57 -4.51 4.77
CA TYR A 71 -3.35 -4.38 3.54
C TYR A 71 -4.36 -3.22 3.55
N GLY A 72 -5.00 -2.92 4.69
CA GLY A 72 -5.93 -1.77 4.79
C GLY A 72 -5.25 -0.42 4.52
N PRO A 73 -4.13 -0.10 5.20
CA PRO A 73 -3.32 1.06 4.86
C PRO A 73 -2.77 1.04 3.42
N SER A 74 -2.34 -0.12 2.92
CA SER A 74 -1.87 -0.27 1.54
C SER A 74 -2.95 0.10 0.51
N GLU A 75 -4.16 -0.45 0.67
CA GLU A 75 -5.35 -0.13 -0.15
C GLU A 75 -5.65 1.38 -0.10
N SER A 76 -5.55 2.00 1.08
CA SER A 76 -5.75 3.44 1.25
C SER A 76 -4.76 4.26 0.42
N TYR A 77 -3.47 3.92 0.46
CA TYR A 77 -2.42 4.61 -0.31
C TYR A 77 -2.59 4.42 -1.83
N LEU A 78 -2.92 3.22 -2.29
CA LEU A 78 -3.25 2.99 -3.70
C LEU A 78 -4.48 3.77 -4.16
N ALA A 79 -5.52 3.88 -3.32
CA ALA A 79 -6.68 4.70 -3.62
C ALA A 79 -6.31 6.19 -3.76
N GLN A 80 -5.30 6.67 -3.03
CA GLN A 80 -4.76 8.03 -3.24
C GLN A 80 -3.97 8.12 -4.54
N ALA A 81 -3.08 7.15 -4.81
CA ALA A 81 -2.31 7.08 -6.05
C ALA A 81 -3.23 7.10 -7.28
N LEU A 82 -4.35 6.37 -7.23
CA LEU A 82 -5.37 6.35 -8.29
C LEU A 82 -5.95 7.74 -8.57
N ARG A 83 -6.21 8.56 -7.54
CA ARG A 83 -6.69 9.94 -7.74
C ARG A 83 -5.66 10.82 -8.43
N TRP A 84 -4.38 10.67 -8.08
CA TRP A 84 -3.29 11.37 -8.76
C TRP A 84 -3.08 10.87 -10.19
N GLY A 85 -3.15 9.55 -10.40
CA GLY A 85 -3.11 8.91 -11.72
C GLY A 85 -4.21 9.41 -12.65
N ALA A 86 -5.43 9.55 -12.13
CA ALA A 86 -6.58 10.01 -12.90
C ALA A 86 -6.40 11.45 -13.43
N MET A 87 -5.69 12.31 -12.69
CA MET A 87 -5.38 13.66 -13.15
C MET A 87 -4.37 13.71 -14.30
N MET A 88 -3.57 12.66 -14.48
CA MET A 88 -2.59 12.57 -15.58
C MET A 88 -3.19 11.97 -16.87
N GLY A 89 -4.33 11.29 -16.79
CA GLY A 89 -5.09 10.83 -17.96
C GLY A 89 -4.56 9.59 -18.68
N GLY A 90 -3.59 8.86 -18.12
CA GLY A 90 -3.04 7.64 -18.74
C GLY A 90 -3.81 6.37 -18.37
N HIS A 91 -4.43 5.70 -19.34
CA HIS A 91 -5.16 4.45 -19.09
C HIS A 91 -4.25 3.30 -18.61
N ASP A 92 -3.01 3.21 -19.11
CA ASP A 92 -2.04 2.19 -18.68
C ASP A 92 -1.75 2.27 -17.18
N LEU A 93 -1.39 3.47 -16.71
CA LEU A 93 -1.13 3.70 -15.28
C LEU A 93 -2.36 3.41 -14.42
N LEU A 94 -3.56 3.80 -14.89
CA LEU A 94 -4.79 3.51 -14.17
C LEU A 94 -5.05 1.99 -14.11
N ALA A 95 -4.79 1.25 -15.19
CA ALA A 95 -4.91 -0.20 -15.22
C ALA A 95 -3.93 -0.85 -14.24
N ASP A 96 -2.66 -0.41 -14.21
CA ASP A 96 -1.64 -0.90 -13.28
C ASP A 96 -2.03 -0.66 -11.82
N LEU A 97 -2.56 0.53 -11.50
CA LEU A 97 -3.01 0.85 -10.14
C LEU A 97 -4.22 0.02 -9.72
N GLN A 98 -5.15 -0.27 -10.65
CA GLN A 98 -6.29 -1.15 -10.40
C GLN A 98 -5.84 -2.61 -10.20
N CYS A 99 -4.86 -3.09 -10.97
CA CYS A 99 -4.23 -4.39 -10.75
C CYS A 99 -3.58 -4.48 -9.36
N ALA A 100 -2.83 -3.46 -8.97
CA ALA A 100 -2.20 -3.40 -7.64
C ALA A 100 -3.25 -3.40 -6.52
N LEU A 101 -4.37 -2.69 -6.69
CA LEU A 101 -5.50 -2.73 -5.75
C LEU A 101 -6.07 -4.14 -5.65
N ALA A 102 -6.38 -4.78 -6.80
CA ALA A 102 -6.90 -6.14 -6.86
C ALA A 102 -6.00 -7.14 -6.14
N GLU A 103 -4.68 -7.03 -6.30
CA GLU A 103 -3.70 -7.86 -5.59
C GLU A 103 -3.74 -7.62 -4.08
N VAL A 104 -3.69 -6.37 -3.63
CA VAL A 104 -3.72 -6.02 -2.19
C VAL A 104 -4.99 -6.53 -1.51
N VAL A 105 -6.17 -6.35 -2.13
CA VAL A 105 -7.42 -6.82 -1.53
C VAL A 105 -7.60 -8.34 -1.65
N SER A 106 -7.00 -8.99 -2.64
CA SER A 106 -6.93 -10.46 -2.71
C SER A 106 -6.11 -11.01 -1.54
N ASN A 107 -4.94 -10.43 -1.28
CA ASN A 107 -4.09 -10.78 -0.15
C ASN A 107 -4.78 -10.51 1.21
N ALA A 108 -5.52 -9.40 1.32
CA ALA A 108 -6.36 -9.12 2.49
C ALA A 108 -7.44 -10.20 2.69
N SER A 109 -8.02 -10.71 1.60
CA SER A 109 -9.02 -11.77 1.66
C SER A 109 -8.43 -13.09 2.18
N ASP A 110 -7.20 -13.40 1.79
CA ASP A 110 -6.50 -14.61 2.22
C ASP A 110 -6.07 -14.49 3.69
N LEU A 111 -5.61 -13.32 4.12
CA LEU A 111 -5.34 -13.05 5.54
C LEU A 111 -6.60 -13.20 6.39
N ALA A 112 -7.73 -12.61 5.98
CA ALA A 112 -9.01 -12.74 6.67
C ALA A 112 -9.48 -14.21 6.74
N LEU A 113 -9.31 -14.96 5.64
CA LEU A 113 -9.63 -16.38 5.61
C LEU A 113 -8.79 -17.19 6.61
N ASN A 114 -7.49 -16.92 6.67
CA ASN A 114 -6.56 -17.57 7.60
C ASN A 114 -6.87 -17.23 9.07
N GLN A 115 -7.43 -16.05 9.32
CA GLN A 115 -7.90 -15.62 10.64
C GLN A 115 -9.31 -16.15 10.99
N GLY A 116 -9.97 -16.84 10.07
CA GLY A 116 -11.33 -17.37 10.26
C GLY A 116 -12.45 -16.35 10.01
N ASP A 117 -12.13 -15.14 9.56
CA ASP A 117 -13.10 -14.09 9.24
C ASP A 117 -13.68 -14.27 7.83
N ARG A 118 -14.66 -15.19 7.73
CA ARG A 118 -15.37 -15.48 6.47
C ARG A 118 -16.11 -14.26 5.90
N PRO A 119 -16.83 -13.44 6.71
CA PRO A 119 -17.43 -12.21 6.22
C PRO A 119 -16.41 -11.25 5.59
N ALA A 120 -15.32 -10.90 6.27
CA ALA A 120 -14.32 -9.97 5.73
C ALA A 120 -13.65 -10.54 4.46
N CYS A 121 -13.37 -11.83 4.42
CA CYS A 121 -12.84 -12.52 3.23
C CYS A 121 -13.77 -12.33 2.01
N ARG A 122 -15.09 -12.49 2.17
CA ARG A 122 -16.05 -12.30 1.06
C ARG A 122 -16.06 -10.87 0.55
N ILE A 123 -16.13 -9.89 1.46
CA ILE A 123 -16.16 -8.46 1.09
C ILE A 123 -14.85 -8.08 0.37
N ALA A 124 -13.70 -8.56 0.85
CA ALA A 124 -12.42 -8.31 0.20
C ALA A 124 -12.35 -8.91 -1.22
N ARG A 125 -12.92 -10.10 -1.43
CA ARG A 125 -13.00 -10.74 -2.75
C ARG A 125 -13.94 -10.01 -3.71
N GLU A 126 -15.04 -9.44 -3.21
CA GLU A 126 -15.93 -8.61 -4.03
C GLU A 126 -15.18 -7.35 -4.51
N ARG A 127 -14.49 -6.64 -3.61
CA ARG A 127 -13.64 -5.51 -4.00
C ARG A 127 -12.54 -5.91 -5.00
N ALA A 128 -11.92 -7.08 -4.81
CA ALA A 128 -10.89 -7.58 -5.72
C ALA A 128 -11.42 -7.77 -7.13
N ARG A 129 -12.65 -8.29 -7.26
CA ARG A 129 -13.33 -8.45 -8.55
C ARG A 129 -13.62 -7.11 -9.20
N ASP A 130 -14.09 -6.12 -8.44
CA ASP A 130 -14.39 -4.79 -8.96
C ASP A 130 -13.12 -4.13 -9.53
N HIS A 131 -12.01 -4.20 -8.81
CA HIS A 131 -10.71 -3.68 -9.27
C HIS A 131 -10.19 -4.44 -10.50
N ALA A 132 -10.28 -5.77 -10.52
CA ALA A 132 -9.85 -6.57 -11.67
C ALA A 132 -10.71 -6.29 -12.91
N PHE A 133 -12.02 -6.09 -12.74
CA PHE A 133 -12.91 -5.71 -13.83
C PHE A 133 -12.52 -4.34 -14.41
N GLU A 134 -12.28 -3.36 -13.54
CA GLU A 134 -11.90 -2.02 -13.97
C GLU A 134 -10.52 -1.98 -14.64
N ALA A 135 -9.56 -2.75 -14.14
CA ALA A 135 -8.26 -2.92 -14.79
C ALA A 135 -8.40 -3.49 -16.21
N ALA A 136 -9.21 -4.55 -16.38
CA ALA A 136 -9.46 -5.14 -17.69
C ALA A 136 -10.17 -4.17 -18.64
N ARG A 137 -11.13 -3.39 -18.13
CA ARG A 137 -11.81 -2.34 -18.89
C ARG A 137 -10.81 -1.31 -19.41
N LEU A 138 -9.91 -0.82 -18.55
CA LEU A 138 -8.88 0.16 -18.93
C LEU A 138 -7.87 -0.42 -19.93
N ALA A 139 -7.40 -1.66 -19.71
CA ALA A 139 -6.48 -2.35 -20.61
C ALA A 139 -7.05 -2.50 -22.04
N SER A 140 -8.37 -2.73 -22.15
CA SER A 140 -9.05 -2.79 -23.46
C SER A 140 -9.06 -1.48 -24.24
N LEU A 141 -8.86 -0.33 -23.56
CA LEU A 141 -8.82 1.00 -24.18
C LEU A 141 -7.43 1.37 -24.72
N VAL A 142 -6.39 0.63 -24.32
CA VAL A 142 -4.98 0.86 -24.70
C VAL A 142 -4.46 -0.20 -25.67
N SER A 143 -5.20 -1.30 -25.84
CA SER A 143 -4.95 -2.29 -26.88
C SER A 143 -5.36 -1.71 -28.24
N ASP A 144 -4.44 -1.07 -28.97
CA ASP A 144 -4.67 -0.65 -30.36
C ASP A 144 -4.74 -1.89 -31.26
N PRO A 145 -5.86 -2.24 -31.92
CA PRO A 145 -5.91 -3.40 -32.80
C PRO A 145 -4.99 -3.31 -34.03
N GLN A 146 -4.46 -2.13 -34.38
CA GLN A 146 -3.62 -1.92 -35.57
C GLN A 146 -2.14 -2.23 -35.36
N TRP A 147 -1.65 -2.41 -34.13
CA TRP A 147 -0.24 -2.74 -33.85
C TRP A 147 0.20 -4.16 -34.26
N GLU A 148 -0.76 -5.03 -34.58
CA GLU A 148 -0.53 -6.43 -34.99
C GLU A 148 -0.55 -6.63 -36.53
N ILE A 149 -0.61 -5.55 -37.32
CA ILE A 149 -0.66 -5.59 -38.80
C ILE A 149 0.70 -5.27 -39.42
#